data_AF-A0A392SMI5-F1
#
_entry.id   AF-A0A392SMI5-F1
#
_cell.length_a   1.000
_cell.length_b   1.000
_cell.length_c   1.000
_cell.angle_alpha   90.00
_cell.angle_beta   90.00
_cell.angle_gamma   90.00
#
_symmetry.space_group_name_H-M   'P 1'
#
loop_
_entity.id
_entity.type
_entity.pdbx_description
1 polymer ?
#
loop_
_entity_poly.entity_id
_entity_poly.type
_entity_poly.pdbx_seq_one_letter_code
_entity_poly.pdbx_strand_id
1 'polypeptide(L)' 'MWDTVEVEVWSSASLNHVVRIHGRFIKSDEEFYLFNVYAPCEDNAKQLLWDSLSGKLQQSEGKKVCVCGDFNVVR' A
#
# COMPACT_ATOMS: atom_id res chain seq x y z
N MET A 1 8.08 13.31 5.00
CA MET A 1 9.13 12.35 5.43
C MET A 1 8.58 11.58 6.61
N TRP A 2 8.89 10.29 6.73
CA TRP A 2 8.48 9.46 7.87
C TRP A 2 9.22 9.92 9.14
N ASP A 3 8.55 9.87 10.28
CA ASP A 3 9.19 10.11 11.56
C ASP A 3 10.10 8.92 11.91
N THR A 4 11.40 9.15 11.90
CA THR A 4 12.43 8.13 12.11
C THR A 4 12.50 7.63 13.56
N VAL A 5 11.81 8.26 14.52
CA VAL A 5 11.68 7.70 15.88
C VAL A 5 10.48 6.78 16.05
N GLU A 6 9.51 6.85 15.12
CA GLU A 6 8.31 5.99 15.13
C GLU A 6 8.43 4.84 14.14
N VAL A 7 9.00 5.09 12.96
CA VAL A 7 8.99 4.17 11.82
C VAL A 7 10.36 4.09 11.15
N GLU A 8 10.82 2.86 10.96
CA GLU A 8 11.95 2.54 10.10
C GLU A 8 11.43 2.07 8.73
N VAL A 9 11.80 2.75 7.65
CA VAL A 9 11.41 2.35 6.28
C VAL A 9 12.56 1.60 5.62
N TRP A 10 12.33 0.33 5.29
CA TRP A 10 13.33 -0.54 4.68
C TRP A 10 13.31 -0.50 3.16
N SER A 11 12.13 -0.39 2.55
CA SER A 11 12.02 -0.25 1.10
C SER A 11 10.76 0.52 0.68
N SER A 12 10.87 1.19 -0.47
CA SER A 12 9.74 1.81 -1.15
C SER A 12 9.73 1.38 -2.62
N ALA A 13 8.54 1.33 -3.20
CA ALA A 13 8.36 1.05 -4.62
C ALA A 13 7.16 1.83 -5.16
N SER A 14 7.33 2.41 -6.34
CA SER A 14 6.24 2.99 -7.12
C SER A 14 5.75 1.96 -8.14
N LEU A 15 4.47 1.65 -8.07
CA LEU A 15 3.73 0.80 -8.99
C LEU A 15 2.67 1.69 -9.68
N ASN A 16 2.05 1.20 -10.75
CA ASN A 16 0.94 1.92 -11.39
C ASN A 16 -0.13 2.22 -10.34
N HIS A 17 -0.41 3.50 -10.11
CA HIS A 17 -1.41 4.01 -9.16
C HIS A 17 -1.20 3.62 -7.68
N VAL A 18 -0.05 3.06 -7.31
CA VAL A 18 0.21 2.65 -5.91
C VAL A 18 1.65 2.95 -5.51
N VAL A 19 1.83 3.58 -4.35
CA VAL A 19 3.12 3.62 -3.66
C VAL A 19 3.10 2.58 -2.55
N ARG A 20 4.01 1.62 -2.63
CA ARG A 20 4.22 0.63 -1.57
C ARG A 20 5.39 1.05 -0.70
N ILE A 21 5.23 0.97 0.61
CA ILE A 21 6.37 0.94 1.54
C ILE A 21 6.32 -0.33 2.38
N HIS A 22 7.51 -0.76 2.81
CA HIS A 22 7.72 -1.83 3.74
C HIS A 22 8.70 -1.34 4.80
N GLY A 23 8.36 -1.55 6.06
CA GLY A 23 9.15 -1.10 7.19
C GLY A 23 8.65 -1.70 8.49
N ARG A 24 9.04 -1.06 9.59
CA ARG A 24 8.77 -1.53 10.94
C ARG A 24 8.42 -0.37 11.86
N PHE A 25 7.44 -0.57 12.73
CA PHE A 25 7.19 0.34 13.85
C PHE A 25 8.22 0.09 14.94
N ILE A 26 8.97 1.12 15.34
CA ILE A 26 10.11 0.98 16.24
C ILE A 26 9.69 0.54 17.64
N LYS A 27 8.58 1.09 18.16
CA LYS A 27 8.13 0.83 19.53
C LYS A 27 7.57 -0.59 19.74
N SER A 28 6.90 -1.15 18.73
CA SER A 28 6.27 -2.47 18.82
C SER A 28 7.06 -3.58 18.13
N ASP A 29 8.14 -3.23 17.41
CA ASP A 29 8.92 -4.17 16.60
C ASP A 29 8.09 -4.85 15.49
N GLU A 30 6.98 -4.23 15.07
CA GLU A 30 6.06 -4.83 14.12
C GLU A 30 6.39 -4.41 12.68
N GLU A 31 6.72 -5.40 11.85
CA GLU A 31 6.82 -5.25 10.40
C GLU A 31 5.45 -4.94 9.78
N PHE A 32 5.43 -4.02 8.81
CA PHE A 32 4.22 -3.64 8.08
C PHE A 32 4.49 -3.36 6.60
N TYR A 33 3.44 -3.52 5.81
CA TYR A 33 3.38 -3.13 4.41
C TYR A 33 2.24 -2.13 4.22
N LEU A 34 2.53 -0.98 3.63
CA LEU A 34 1.52 0.04 3.31
C LEU A 34 1.44 0.19 1.79
N PHE A 35 0.23 0.14 1.27
CA PHE A 35 -0.08 0.41 -0.13
C PHE A 35 -0.95 1.67 -0.18
N ASN A 36 -0.34 2.79 -0.54
CA ASN A 36 -1.05 4.05 -0.74
C ASN A 36 -1.51 4.16 -2.20
N VAL A 37 -2.83 4.09 -2.41
CA VAL A 37 -3.51 3.98 -3.69
C VAL A 37 -3.95 5.36 -4.19
N TYR A 38 -3.82 5.56 -5.49
CA TYR A 38 -4.25 6.73 -6.24
C TYR A 38 -5.10 6.28 -7.43
N ALA A 39 -6.34 5.88 -7.16
CA ALA A 39 -7.18 5.24 -8.14
C ALA A 39 -7.56 6.19 -9.31
N PRO A 40 -7.43 5.73 -10.57
CA PRO A 40 -7.86 6.52 -11.74
C PRO A 40 -9.37 6.75 -11.71
N CYS A 41 -9.89 7.67 -12.52
CA CYS A 41 -11.33 7.98 -12.59
C CYS A 41 -12.10 6.94 -13.42
N GLU A 42 -11.43 6.40 -14.42
CA GLU A 42 -11.92 5.54 -15.48
C GLU A 42 -12.08 4.11 -14.97
N ASP A 43 -13.29 3.56 -15.09
CA ASP A 43 -13.64 2.26 -14.50
C ASP A 43 -12.74 1.11 -14.99
N ASN A 44 -12.38 1.11 -16.28
CA ASN A 44 -11.47 0.10 -16.84
C ASN A 44 -10.07 0.17 -16.19
N ALA A 45 -9.58 1.39 -15.93
CA ALA A 45 -8.27 1.58 -15.30
C ALA A 45 -8.32 1.23 -13.80
N LYS A 46 -9.45 1.51 -13.13
CA LYS A 46 -9.69 1.05 -11.74
C LYS A 46 -9.69 -0.47 -11.67
N GLN A 47 -10.38 -1.15 -12.59
CA GLN A 47 -10.41 -2.61 -12.63
C GLN A 47 -8.98 -3.19 -12.76
N LEU A 48 -8.18 -2.69 -13.70
CA LEU A 48 -6.79 -3.13 -13.89
C LEU A 48 -5.92 -2.90 -12.64
N LEU A 49 -6.10 -1.76 -11.96
CA LEU A 49 -5.47 -1.47 -10.69
C LEU A 49 -5.84 -2.52 -9.64
N TRP A 50 -7.13 -2.76 -9.43
CA TRP A 50 -7.61 -3.68 -8.39
C TRP A 50 -7.25 -5.13 -8.69
N ASP A 51 -7.27 -5.57 -9.95
CA ASP A 51 -6.82 -6.90 -10.35
C ASP A 51 -5.32 -7.08 -10.03
N SER A 52 -4.49 -6.11 -10.42
CA SER A 52 -3.05 -6.16 -10.14
C SER A 52 -2.75 -6.08 -8.64
N LEU A 53 -3.47 -5.26 -7.89
CA LEU A 53 -3.26 -5.09 -6.46
C LEU A 53 -3.72 -6.32 -5.68
N SER A 54 -4.85 -6.91 -6.06
CA SER A 54 -5.38 -8.14 -5.44
C SER A 54 -4.37 -9.28 -5.51
N GLY A 55 -3.72 -9.49 -6.66
CA GLY A 55 -2.67 -10.50 -6.78
C GLY A 55 -1.47 -10.25 -5.86
N LYS A 56 -1.09 -8.99 -5.62
CA LYS A 56 -0.02 -8.63 -4.68
C LYS A 56 -0.43 -8.81 -3.21
N LEU A 57 -1.67 -8.51 -2.89
CA LEU A 57 -2.22 -8.70 -1.54
C LEU A 57 -2.31 -10.19 -1.19
N GLN A 58 -2.73 -11.04 -2.14
CA GLN A 58 -2.72 -12.49 -1.97
C GLN A 58 -1.30 -13.03 -1.67
N GLN A 59 -0.28 -12.53 -2.37
CA GLN A 59 1.13 -12.87 -2.08
C GLN A 59 1.64 -12.35 -0.73
N SER A 60 0.86 -11.50 -0.06
CA SER A 60 1.18 -10.90 1.23
C SER A 60 0.35 -11.50 2.36
N GLU A 61 -0.27 -12.67 2.15
CA GLU A 61 -1.04 -13.38 3.17
C GLU A 61 -0.22 -13.62 4.44
N GLY A 62 -0.85 -13.43 5.60
CA GLY A 62 -0.20 -13.52 6.91
C GLY A 62 0.66 -12.31 7.30
N LYS A 63 0.83 -11.31 6.42
CA LYS A 63 1.55 -10.06 6.72
C LYS A 63 0.60 -8.97 7.21
N LYS A 64 1.12 -8.03 7.98
CA LYS A 64 0.38 -6.82 8.40
C LYS A 64 0.35 -5.83 7.25
N VAL A 65 -0.77 -5.80 6.54
CA VAL A 65 -0.96 -4.96 5.35
C VAL A 65 -2.00 -3.88 5.64
N CYS A 66 -1.68 -2.64 5.25
CA CYS A 66 -2.63 -1.55 5.18
C CYS A 66 -2.77 -1.08 3.73
N VAL A 67 -4.00 -0.98 3.25
CA VAL A 67 -4.33 -0.36 1.95
C VAL A 67 -5.10 0.92 2.26
N CYS A 68 -4.60 2.05 1.77
CA CYS A 68 -5.16 3.37 2.05
C CYS A 68 -5.00 4.28 0.84
N GLY A 69 -5.48 5.52 0.93
CA GLY A 69 -5.34 6.53 -0.11
C GLY A 69 -6.69 6.93 -0.70
N ASP A 70 -6.64 7.41 -1.93
CA ASP A 70 -7.84 7.79 -2.68
C ASP A 70 -8.25 6.64 -3.60
N PHE A 71 -9.41 6.05 -3.30
CA PHE A 71 -9.98 4.95 -4.07
C PHE A 71 -10.89 5.41 -5.19
N ASN A 72 -11.18 6.72 -5.28
CA ASN A 72 -11.99 7.33 -6.33
C ASN A 72 -13.34 6.62 -6.55
N VAL A 73 -14.01 6.31 -5.43
CA VAL A 73 -15.36 5.72 -5.38
C VAL A 73 -16.29 6.72 -4.72
N VAL A 74 -17.34 7.13 -5.43
CA VAL A 74 -18.46 7.88 -4.85
C VAL A 74 -19.50 6.87 -4.36
N ARG A 75 -20.03 7.10 -3.17
CA ARG A 75 -21.01 6.22 -2.52
C ARG A 75 -22.44 6.71 -2.74
#